data_AF-A0A067CES8-F1
#
_entry.id   AF-A0A067CES8-F1
#
_cell.length_a   1.000
_cell.length_b   1.000
_cell.length_c   1.000
_cell.angle_alpha   90.00
_cell.angle_beta   90.00
_cell.angle_gamma   90.00
#
_symmetry.space_group_name_H-M   'P 1'
#
loop_
_entity.id
_entity.type
_entity.pdbx_description
1 polymer ?
#
loop_
_entity_poly.entity_id
_entity_poly.type
_entity_poly.pdbx_seq_one_letter_code
_entity_poly.pdbx_strand_id
1 'polypeptide(L)'
;MSDDEPTTPTTRRLTRSMTKAGVTDDTAPSPKKAKKTAKAPAKPVPKLLYGQIDPIAQEALAAKGKTSLSLMLGADGARVDASLALVDIAKNMDKYYLLQAIRAEPDAAFFVFARWGRTGSAGQSKLEGPFSTSDEAQAEFDKKFLEKTGQAWAARSAFEVQTDKYDLLHVDYGAKNGGLWEYYMDDHVDGKATGWYAYTDEGVNQTEMLWSTFQSNQAYNRRIVASGYFSYMVDLQNMTQMNISSNKTRHIRRTFNGIITASAAAQSLPIETVAPPADAEDDERDSDNEGDEA
;
A
#
# COMPACT_ATOMS: atom_id res chain seq x y z
N MET A 1 -10.51 78.37 -12.72
CA MET A 1 -11.22 77.12 -13.00
C MET A 1 -10.24 76.00 -12.74
N SER A 2 -10.61 75.14 -11.77
CA SER A 2 -10.06 73.82 -11.49
C SER A 2 -8.72 73.72 -10.76
N ASP A 3 -8.84 73.54 -9.44
CA ASP A 3 -7.97 72.71 -8.59
C ASP A 3 -7.74 71.31 -9.20
N ASP A 4 -6.55 70.74 -9.00
CA ASP A 4 -6.43 69.38 -8.44
C ASP A 4 -4.98 69.06 -7.98
N GLU A 5 -4.88 68.55 -6.75
CA GLU A 5 -3.68 67.94 -6.16
C GLU A 5 -3.47 66.50 -6.68
N PRO A 6 -2.25 65.96 -6.65
CA PRO A 6 -2.00 64.57 -7.00
C PRO A 6 -2.07 63.64 -5.78
N THR A 7 -2.85 62.55 -5.87
CA THR A 7 -2.73 61.40 -4.97
C THR A 7 -2.44 60.11 -5.75
N THR A 8 -1.56 59.31 -5.16
CA THR A 8 -0.95 58.08 -5.67
C THR A 8 -1.93 56.91 -5.82
N PRO A 9 -1.73 56.01 -6.82
CA PRO A 9 -2.58 54.84 -6.97
C PRO A 9 -2.03 53.63 -6.20
N THR A 10 -2.89 53.02 -5.37
CA THR A 10 -2.77 51.63 -4.92
C THR A 10 -3.42 50.73 -5.97
N THR A 11 -2.68 49.76 -6.53
CA THR A 11 -3.23 48.76 -7.46
C THR A 11 -3.17 47.34 -6.90
N ARG A 12 -4.28 46.64 -7.13
CA ARG A 12 -4.64 45.27 -6.74
C ARG A 12 -4.29 44.28 -7.87
N ARG A 13 -3.80 43.09 -7.50
CA ARG A 13 -4.03 41.74 -8.10
C ARG A 13 -3.50 41.37 -9.51
N LEU A 14 -2.75 40.25 -9.58
CA LEU A 14 -2.61 39.26 -10.70
C LEU A 14 -2.21 37.92 -10.03
N THR A 15 -3.07 36.90 -9.87
CA THR A 15 -3.47 35.76 -10.76
C THR A 15 -2.39 34.76 -11.21
N ARG A 16 -2.73 33.47 -11.01
CA ARG A 16 -2.33 32.19 -11.66
C ARG A 16 -1.02 31.45 -11.28
N SER A 17 -1.22 30.32 -10.59
CA SER A 17 -0.98 28.91 -11.01
C SER A 17 0.37 28.51 -11.64
N MET A 18 1.05 27.53 -11.02
CA MET A 18 1.92 26.50 -11.64
C MET A 18 2.16 25.37 -10.60
N THR A 19 1.51 24.22 -10.75
CA THR A 19 1.94 22.96 -11.41
C THR A 19 2.73 21.99 -10.52
N LYS A 20 2.03 20.87 -10.27
CA LYS A 20 2.41 19.54 -9.81
C LYS A 20 3.74 19.06 -10.41
N ALA A 21 4.71 18.75 -9.56
CA ALA A 21 5.87 17.92 -9.88
C ALA A 21 5.86 16.71 -8.93
N GLY A 22 5.36 15.57 -9.42
CA GLY A 22 5.54 14.29 -8.77
C GLY A 22 6.97 13.83 -9.02
N VAL A 23 7.78 13.79 -7.97
CA VAL A 23 9.13 13.23 -8.00
C VAL A 23 9.01 11.71 -7.95
N THR A 24 9.52 11.05 -8.99
CA THR A 24 9.72 9.60 -9.06
C THR A 24 10.88 9.21 -8.15
N ASP A 25 10.63 8.36 -7.16
CA ASP A 25 11.62 7.84 -6.22
C ASP A 25 12.46 6.76 -6.91
N ASP A 26 13.78 7.01 -7.01
CA ASP A 26 14.74 6.22 -7.79
C ASP A 26 15.93 5.88 -6.88
N THR A 27 15.71 4.99 -5.90
CA THR A 27 16.82 4.47 -5.07
C THR A 27 16.56 3.04 -4.58
N ALA A 28 16.79 2.10 -5.49
CA ALA A 28 17.54 0.91 -5.08
C ALA A 28 18.64 0.61 -6.12
N PRO A 29 19.64 -0.22 -5.77
CA PRO A 29 20.90 -0.27 -6.49
C PRO A 29 20.71 -0.67 -7.95
N SER A 30 21.37 0.04 -8.85
CA SER A 30 21.21 -0.11 -10.29
C SER A 30 21.58 -1.53 -10.79
N PRO A 31 20.77 -2.16 -11.66
CA PRO A 31 21.18 -3.38 -12.37
C PRO A 31 22.17 -3.04 -13.50
N LYS A 32 23.22 -3.86 -13.64
CA LYS A 32 24.18 -3.77 -14.77
C LYS A 32 23.41 -3.85 -16.11
N LYS A 33 23.75 -2.93 -17.03
CA LYS A 33 23.06 -2.65 -18.30
C LYS A 33 22.78 -3.91 -19.14
N ALA A 34 21.49 -4.23 -19.33
CA ALA A 34 20.98 -4.97 -20.48
C ALA A 34 20.00 -4.07 -21.25
N LYS A 35 20.11 -4.08 -22.58
CA LYS A 35 19.47 -3.19 -23.56
C LYS A 35 17.93 -3.20 -23.41
N LYS A 36 17.33 -2.07 -22.99
CA LYS A 36 15.88 -1.91 -22.77
C LYS A 36 15.13 -1.57 -24.07
N THR A 37 14.19 -2.42 -24.47
CA THR A 37 12.97 -1.99 -25.14
C THR A 37 12.05 -1.37 -24.10
N ALA A 38 11.66 -0.10 -24.29
CA ALA A 38 10.83 0.64 -23.33
C ALA A 38 9.42 0.02 -23.22
N LYS A 39 9.07 -0.49 -22.04
CA LYS A 39 7.71 -0.91 -21.70
C LYS A 39 6.95 0.34 -21.21
N ALA A 40 5.71 0.51 -21.68
CA ALA A 40 4.82 1.60 -21.30
C ALA A 40 4.68 1.75 -19.77
N PRO A 41 4.42 2.97 -19.25
CA PRO A 41 4.22 3.20 -17.82
C PRO A 41 3.09 2.31 -17.29
N ALA A 42 3.35 1.65 -16.14
CA ALA A 42 2.37 0.78 -15.50
C ALA A 42 1.13 1.60 -15.11
N LYS A 43 -0.06 1.09 -15.43
CA LYS A 43 -1.32 1.68 -14.97
C LYS A 43 -1.33 1.73 -13.42
N PRO A 44 -1.86 2.79 -12.80
CA PRO A 44 -1.93 2.87 -11.35
C PRO A 44 -2.69 1.67 -10.78
N VAL A 45 -2.14 1.04 -9.74
CA VAL A 45 -2.79 -0.09 -9.06
C VAL A 45 -4.06 0.45 -8.39
N PRO A 46 -5.26 -0.05 -8.75
CA PRO A 46 -6.49 0.39 -8.12
C PRO A 46 -6.48 0.06 -6.63
N LYS A 47 -7.03 0.96 -5.82
CA LYS A 47 -7.13 0.80 -4.37
C LYS A 47 -7.93 -0.47 -4.04
N LEU A 48 -7.27 -1.55 -3.62
CA LEU A 48 -7.95 -2.74 -3.14
C LEU A 48 -8.36 -2.50 -1.69
N LEU A 49 -9.66 -2.39 -1.42
CA LEU A 49 -10.21 -2.42 -0.07
C LEU A 49 -11.05 -3.68 0.07
N TYR A 50 -10.58 -4.60 0.92
CA TYR A 50 -11.32 -5.83 1.21
C TYR A 50 -12.69 -5.51 1.78
N GLY A 51 -13.69 -6.29 1.35
CA GLY A 51 -15.08 -6.13 1.74
C GLY A 51 -15.87 -5.06 1.00
N GLN A 52 -15.23 -4.31 0.10
CA GLN A 52 -15.91 -3.45 -0.88
C GLN A 52 -15.87 -4.10 -2.26
N ILE A 53 -16.76 -3.67 -3.16
CA ILE A 53 -16.67 -4.08 -4.56
C ILE A 53 -15.39 -3.53 -5.16
N ASP A 54 -14.59 -4.39 -5.78
CA ASP A 54 -13.32 -4.00 -6.38
C ASP A 54 -13.50 -2.85 -7.39
N PRO A 55 -12.66 -1.79 -7.35
CA PRO A 55 -12.80 -0.66 -8.27
C PRO A 55 -12.71 -1.05 -9.75
N ILE A 56 -11.96 -2.10 -10.11
CA ILE A 56 -11.90 -2.59 -11.49
C ILE A 56 -13.24 -3.18 -11.91
N ALA A 57 -13.93 -3.89 -11.01
CA ALA A 57 -15.26 -4.40 -11.26
C ALA A 57 -16.26 -3.24 -11.41
N GLN A 58 -16.18 -2.23 -10.53
CA GLN A 58 -17.02 -1.03 -10.60
C GLN A 58 -16.85 -0.30 -11.93
N GLU A 59 -15.62 -0.06 -12.38
CA GLU A 59 -15.34 0.60 -13.66
C GLU A 59 -15.85 -0.22 -14.85
N ALA A 60 -15.59 -1.53 -14.86
CA ALA A 60 -16.03 -2.43 -15.91
C ALA A 60 -17.56 -2.53 -16.01
N LEU A 61 -18.26 -2.48 -14.88
CA LEU A 61 -19.72 -2.50 -14.80
C LEU A 61 -20.32 -1.13 -15.15
N ALA A 62 -19.72 -0.03 -14.71
CA ALA A 62 -20.12 1.32 -15.08
C ALA A 62 -20.04 1.55 -16.60
N ALA A 63 -19.00 1.03 -17.26
CA ALA A 63 -18.88 1.05 -18.72
C ALA A 63 -20.01 0.28 -19.45
N LYS A 64 -20.69 -0.64 -18.74
CA LYS A 64 -21.89 -1.37 -19.21
C LYS A 64 -23.20 -0.73 -18.74
N GLY A 65 -23.16 0.50 -18.22
CA GLY A 65 -24.33 1.21 -17.69
C GLY A 65 -24.82 0.69 -16.33
N LYS A 66 -24.02 -0.09 -15.61
CA LYS A 66 -24.35 -0.62 -14.27
C LYS A 66 -23.67 0.19 -13.19
N THR A 67 -24.41 1.08 -12.54
CA THR A 67 -23.87 2.02 -11.55
C THR A 67 -24.34 1.74 -10.12
N SER A 68 -25.51 1.12 -9.95
CA SER A 68 -25.99 0.66 -8.64
C SER A 68 -25.57 -0.78 -8.42
N LEU A 69 -24.58 -0.99 -7.56
CA LEU A 69 -23.94 -2.29 -7.34
C LEU A 69 -23.94 -2.63 -5.85
N SER A 70 -24.14 -3.91 -5.54
CA SER A 70 -24.00 -4.47 -4.19
C SER A 70 -23.31 -5.83 -4.23
N LEU A 71 -22.62 -6.22 -3.16
CA LEU A 71 -22.19 -7.60 -3.00
C LEU A 71 -23.43 -8.48 -2.82
N MET A 72 -23.49 -9.59 -3.55
CA MET A 72 -24.60 -10.53 -3.46
C MET A 72 -24.65 -11.15 -2.05
N LEU A 73 -25.86 -11.39 -1.55
CA LEU A 73 -26.10 -12.19 -0.35
C LEU A 73 -26.44 -13.61 -0.77
N GLY A 74 -25.80 -14.59 -0.14
CA GLY A 74 -26.10 -16.01 -0.32
C GLY A 74 -27.38 -16.40 0.41
N ALA A 75 -27.79 -17.66 0.23
CA ALA A 75 -28.99 -18.22 0.89
C ALA A 75 -28.90 -18.19 2.43
N ASP A 76 -27.69 -18.16 2.99
CA ASP A 76 -27.41 -18.04 4.42
C ASP A 76 -27.35 -16.58 4.92
N GLY A 77 -27.66 -15.61 4.05
CA GLY A 77 -27.63 -14.18 4.36
C GLY A 77 -26.22 -13.58 4.44
N ALA A 78 -25.17 -14.38 4.26
CA ALA A 78 -23.79 -13.88 4.24
C ALA A 78 -23.45 -13.29 2.87
N ARG A 79 -22.48 -12.37 2.84
CA ARG A 79 -21.93 -11.84 1.58
C ARG A 79 -21.15 -12.93 0.85
N VAL A 80 -21.36 -12.99 -0.47
CA VAL A 80 -20.67 -13.91 -1.37
C VAL A 80 -19.42 -13.22 -1.89
N ASP A 81 -18.44 -13.15 -1.00
CA ASP A 81 -17.21 -12.36 -1.15
C ASP A 81 -16.08 -13.08 -0.41
N ALA A 82 -15.03 -13.45 -1.13
CA ALA A 82 -13.89 -14.18 -0.60
C ALA A 82 -12.59 -13.44 -0.89
N SER A 83 -11.80 -13.24 0.15
CA SER A 83 -10.45 -12.70 0.10
C SER A 83 -9.48 -13.81 0.42
N LEU A 84 -8.65 -14.20 -0.54
CA LEU A 84 -7.79 -15.36 -0.40
C LEU A 84 -6.31 -15.00 -0.48
N ALA A 85 -5.49 -15.69 0.31
CA ALA A 85 -4.04 -15.51 0.33
C ALA A 85 -3.30 -16.84 0.17
N LEU A 86 -2.19 -16.81 -0.55
CA LEU A 86 -1.23 -17.91 -0.61
C LEU A 86 0.17 -17.34 -0.40
N VAL A 87 0.71 -17.59 0.79
CA VAL A 87 1.94 -16.96 1.29
C VAL A 87 2.98 -18.01 1.64
N ASP A 88 4.17 -17.86 1.06
CA ASP A 88 5.39 -18.57 1.42
C ASP A 88 6.53 -17.54 1.43
N ILE A 89 6.84 -17.03 2.62
CA ILE A 89 7.84 -15.98 2.83
C ILE A 89 9.23 -16.45 2.39
N ALA A 90 9.58 -17.71 2.68
CA ALA A 90 10.88 -18.27 2.34
C ALA A 90 11.10 -18.33 0.82
N LYS A 91 10.03 -18.57 0.05
CA LYS A 91 10.05 -18.56 -1.42
C LYS A 91 9.79 -17.19 -2.04
N ASN A 92 9.73 -16.11 -1.25
CA ASN A 92 9.36 -14.78 -1.72
C ASN A 92 8.04 -14.79 -2.54
N MET A 93 7.07 -15.57 -2.05
CA MET A 93 5.78 -15.76 -2.69
C MET A 93 4.68 -15.22 -1.79
N ASP A 94 3.97 -14.22 -2.27
CA ASP A 94 2.75 -13.73 -1.65
C ASP A 94 1.78 -13.41 -2.78
N LYS A 95 0.73 -14.22 -2.86
CA LYS A 95 -0.30 -14.13 -3.90
C LYS A 95 -1.64 -13.85 -3.25
N TYR A 96 -2.45 -13.06 -3.94
CA TYR A 96 -3.84 -12.83 -3.57
C TYR A 96 -4.79 -13.38 -4.63
N TYR A 97 -6.00 -13.70 -4.21
CA TYR A 97 -7.14 -13.98 -5.07
C TYR A 97 -8.40 -13.40 -4.42
N LEU A 98 -8.93 -12.34 -5.00
CA LEU A 98 -10.23 -11.76 -4.66
C LEU A 98 -11.30 -12.43 -5.53
N LEU A 99 -12.41 -12.81 -4.93
CA LEU A 99 -13.57 -13.36 -5.63
C LEU A 99 -14.85 -12.75 -5.06
N GLN A 100 -15.69 -12.13 -5.90
CA GLN A 100 -16.90 -11.42 -5.47
C GLN A 100 -18.06 -11.76 -6.39
N ALA A 101 -19.21 -12.15 -5.84
CA ALA A 101 -20.46 -12.11 -6.57
C ALA A 101 -21.13 -10.74 -6.36
N ILE A 102 -21.51 -10.10 -7.45
CA ILE A 102 -22.00 -8.72 -7.49
C ILE A 102 -23.40 -8.74 -8.09
N ARG A 103 -24.33 -8.06 -7.42
CA ARG A 103 -25.69 -7.78 -7.91
C ARG A 103 -25.76 -6.34 -8.41
N ALA A 104 -26.17 -6.17 -9.67
CA ALA A 104 -26.47 -4.87 -10.27
C ALA A 104 -27.97 -4.58 -10.23
N GLU A 105 -28.32 -3.36 -9.86
CA GLU A 105 -29.68 -2.85 -9.80
C GLU A 105 -29.93 -1.79 -10.89
N PRO A 106 -31.17 -1.61 -11.37
CA PRO A 106 -32.42 -2.27 -10.94
C PRO A 106 -32.77 -3.56 -11.70
N ASP A 107 -31.94 -3.97 -12.66
CA ASP A 107 -32.26 -5.09 -13.56
C ASP A 107 -31.99 -6.47 -12.96
N ALA A 108 -31.60 -6.53 -11.67
CA ALA A 108 -31.24 -7.75 -10.95
C ALA A 108 -30.26 -8.64 -11.73
N ALA A 109 -29.30 -8.04 -12.44
CA ALA A 109 -28.26 -8.78 -13.14
C ALA A 109 -27.12 -9.14 -12.19
N PHE A 110 -26.64 -10.38 -12.28
CA PHE A 110 -25.58 -10.88 -11.41
C PHE A 110 -24.27 -11.04 -12.17
N PHE A 111 -23.15 -10.83 -11.48
CA PHE A 111 -21.82 -10.95 -12.04
C PHE A 111 -20.90 -11.64 -11.03
N VAL A 112 -19.90 -12.35 -11.53
CA VAL A 112 -18.82 -12.89 -10.69
C VAL A 112 -17.52 -12.23 -11.13
N PHE A 113 -16.88 -11.53 -10.22
CA PHE A 113 -15.60 -10.87 -10.44
C PHE A 113 -14.50 -11.61 -9.70
N ALA A 114 -13.40 -11.88 -10.39
CA ALA A 114 -12.18 -12.39 -9.80
C ALA A 114 -11.01 -11.47 -10.12
N ARG A 115 -10.12 -11.24 -9.16
CA ARG A 115 -8.84 -10.56 -9.36
C ARG A 115 -7.71 -11.26 -8.61
N TRP A 116 -6.60 -11.53 -9.28
CA TRP A 116 -5.51 -12.31 -8.71
C TRP A 116 -4.15 -11.82 -9.16
N GLY A 117 -3.13 -12.03 -8.33
CA GLY A 117 -1.78 -11.65 -8.68
C GLY A 117 -0.81 -11.78 -7.52
N ARG A 118 0.40 -11.27 -7.71
CA ARG A 118 1.35 -11.05 -6.62
C ARG A 118 0.85 -9.88 -5.77
N THR A 119 0.83 -10.05 -4.46
CA THR A 119 0.43 -8.99 -3.52
C THR A 119 1.24 -7.72 -3.78
N GLY A 120 0.55 -6.57 -3.83
CA GLY A 120 1.11 -5.28 -4.26
C GLY A 120 0.93 -4.96 -5.75
N SER A 121 0.69 -5.95 -6.61
CA SER A 121 0.46 -5.72 -8.04
C SER A 121 -1.03 -5.59 -8.39
N ALA A 122 -1.33 -4.90 -9.48
CA ALA A 122 -2.68 -4.84 -10.05
C ALA A 122 -3.24 -6.22 -10.43
N GLY A 123 -2.36 -7.19 -10.73
CA GLY A 123 -2.75 -8.54 -11.08
C GLY A 123 -3.47 -8.65 -12.43
N GLN A 124 -4.20 -9.73 -12.59
CA GLN A 124 -5.16 -9.98 -13.67
C GLN A 124 -6.56 -10.04 -13.06
N SER A 125 -7.57 -9.70 -13.86
CA SER A 125 -8.96 -9.80 -13.44
C SER A 125 -9.83 -10.41 -14.53
N LYS A 126 -10.98 -10.93 -14.09
CA LYS A 126 -12.03 -11.44 -14.96
C LYS A 126 -13.38 -11.09 -14.37
N LEU A 127 -14.26 -10.54 -15.22
CA LEU A 127 -15.66 -10.29 -14.89
C LEU A 127 -16.51 -11.22 -15.76
N GLU A 128 -17.27 -12.11 -15.12
CA GLU A 128 -18.17 -13.06 -15.77
C GLU A 128 -19.62 -12.68 -15.52
N GLY A 129 -20.47 -13.00 -16.50
CA GLY A 129 -21.87 -12.61 -16.54
C GLY A 129 -22.19 -11.64 -17.71
N PRO A 130 -23.42 -11.10 -17.75
CA PRO A 130 -24.44 -11.21 -16.72
C PRO A 130 -24.98 -12.65 -16.58
N PHE A 131 -25.21 -13.07 -15.34
CA PHE A 131 -26.00 -14.26 -15.00
C PHE A 131 -27.44 -13.83 -14.74
N SER A 132 -28.39 -14.70 -15.11
CA SER A 132 -29.82 -14.39 -15.03
C SER A 132 -30.38 -14.59 -13.63
N THR A 133 -29.73 -15.42 -12.80
CA THR A 133 -30.17 -15.72 -11.44
C THR A 133 -29.02 -15.62 -10.44
N SER A 134 -29.37 -15.42 -9.16
CA SER A 134 -28.40 -15.49 -8.06
C SER A 134 -27.75 -16.86 -7.96
N ASP A 135 -28.50 -17.93 -8.27
CA ASP A 135 -28.03 -19.32 -8.16
C ASP A 135 -26.97 -19.63 -9.21
N GLU A 136 -27.11 -19.12 -10.43
CA GLU A 136 -26.07 -19.22 -11.48
C GLU A 136 -24.78 -18.51 -11.06
N ALA A 137 -24.90 -17.30 -10.50
CA ALA A 137 -23.74 -16.55 -10.01
C ALA A 137 -23.10 -17.23 -8.79
N GLN A 138 -23.90 -17.78 -7.88
CA GLN A 138 -23.42 -18.56 -6.73
C GLN A 138 -22.68 -19.82 -7.20
N ALA A 139 -23.20 -20.54 -8.18
CA ALA A 139 -22.57 -21.74 -8.71
C ALA A 139 -21.20 -21.45 -9.34
N GLU A 140 -21.07 -20.36 -10.12
CA GLU A 140 -19.78 -19.97 -10.69
C GLU A 140 -18.81 -19.47 -9.61
N PHE A 141 -19.29 -18.77 -8.58
CA PHE A 141 -18.49 -18.41 -7.40
C PHE A 141 -17.97 -19.67 -6.68
N ASP A 142 -18.86 -20.60 -6.33
CA ASP A 142 -18.54 -21.82 -5.58
C ASP A 142 -17.53 -22.69 -6.31
N LYS A 143 -17.70 -22.82 -7.63
CA LYS A 143 -16.76 -23.52 -8.50
C LYS A 143 -15.36 -22.92 -8.44
N LYS A 144 -15.23 -21.59 -8.58
CA LYS A 144 -13.93 -20.91 -8.49
C LYS A 144 -13.33 -21.02 -7.10
N PHE A 145 -14.13 -20.83 -6.06
CA PHE A 145 -13.69 -20.96 -4.67
C PHE A 145 -13.11 -22.36 -4.44
N LEU A 146 -13.87 -23.41 -4.78
CA LEU A 146 -13.45 -24.80 -4.68
C LEU A 146 -12.16 -25.08 -5.45
N GLU A 147 -12.00 -24.54 -6.66
CA GLU A 147 -10.77 -24.69 -7.45
C GLU A 147 -9.54 -24.14 -6.71
N LYS A 148 -9.68 -22.96 -6.07
CA LYS A 148 -8.57 -22.24 -5.43
C LYS A 148 -8.26 -22.71 -4.02
N THR A 149 -9.25 -23.18 -3.28
CA THR A 149 -9.12 -23.54 -1.85
C THR A 149 -9.19 -25.05 -1.61
N GLY A 150 -9.76 -25.80 -2.55
CA GLY A 150 -10.05 -27.23 -2.38
C GLY A 150 -11.23 -27.52 -1.45
N GLN A 151 -12.02 -26.51 -1.07
CA GLN A 151 -13.17 -26.64 -0.18
C GLN A 151 -14.42 -25.98 -0.74
N ALA A 152 -15.58 -26.52 -0.41
CA ALA A 152 -16.86 -25.92 -0.79
C ALA A 152 -17.11 -24.63 0.00
N TRP A 153 -17.65 -23.60 -0.65
CA TRP A 153 -18.01 -22.33 0.00
C TRP A 153 -19.01 -22.51 1.16
N ALA A 154 -19.92 -23.47 1.04
CA ALA A 154 -20.87 -23.80 2.10
C ALA A 154 -20.19 -24.28 3.40
N ALA A 155 -18.96 -24.82 3.34
CA ALA A 155 -18.21 -25.32 4.49
C ALA A 155 -17.23 -24.29 5.10
N ARG A 156 -17.25 -23.04 4.63
CA ARG A 156 -16.27 -22.01 5.01
C ARG A 156 -16.22 -21.64 6.50
N SER A 157 -17.25 -21.96 7.28
CA SER A 157 -17.23 -21.75 8.74
C SER A 157 -16.27 -22.70 9.47
N ALA A 158 -15.92 -23.83 8.86
CA ALA A 158 -14.95 -24.81 9.33
C ALA A 158 -13.75 -24.91 8.37
N PHE A 159 -13.38 -23.79 7.74
CA PHE A 159 -12.33 -23.76 6.73
C PHE A 159 -10.97 -24.16 7.31
N GLU A 160 -10.29 -25.10 6.64
CA GLU A 160 -8.93 -25.52 6.98
C GLU A 160 -7.99 -25.34 5.80
N VAL A 161 -6.93 -24.55 5.95
CA VAL A 161 -5.98 -24.32 4.83
C VAL A 161 -5.37 -25.64 4.33
N GLN A 162 -5.41 -25.85 3.01
CA GLN A 162 -4.80 -27.00 2.36
C GLN A 162 -3.39 -26.67 1.85
N THR A 163 -2.51 -27.66 1.82
CA THR A 163 -1.15 -27.50 1.29
C THR A 163 -1.20 -27.03 -0.17
N ASP A 164 -0.39 -26.01 -0.50
CA ASP A 164 -0.30 -25.38 -1.83
C ASP A 164 -1.61 -24.77 -2.38
N LYS A 165 -2.62 -24.60 -1.53
CA LYS A 165 -3.89 -23.93 -1.85
C LYS A 165 -4.01 -22.59 -1.15
N TYR A 166 -4.91 -21.77 -1.65
CA TYR A 166 -5.20 -20.50 -1.02
C TYR A 166 -5.92 -20.70 0.31
N ASP A 167 -5.52 -19.92 1.31
CA ASP A 167 -6.23 -19.75 2.57
C ASP A 167 -7.34 -18.70 2.44
N LEU A 168 -8.37 -18.79 3.28
CA LEU A 168 -9.48 -17.86 3.35
C LEU A 168 -9.24 -16.84 4.46
N LEU A 169 -9.16 -15.55 4.07
CA LEU A 169 -9.03 -14.45 5.01
C LEU A 169 -10.39 -13.99 5.51
N HIS A 170 -10.48 -13.69 6.80
CA HIS A 170 -11.61 -13.02 7.39
C HIS A 170 -11.69 -11.56 6.89
N VAL A 171 -12.90 -11.13 6.51
CA VAL A 171 -13.17 -9.78 6.02
C VAL A 171 -13.99 -9.02 7.06
N ASP A 172 -13.42 -7.97 7.65
CA ASP A 172 -14.17 -7.03 8.49
C ASP A 172 -14.76 -5.91 7.63
N TYR A 173 -16.05 -6.03 7.35
CA TYR A 173 -16.80 -5.08 6.56
C TYR A 173 -17.11 -3.75 7.28
N GLY A 174 -16.85 -3.66 8.59
CA GLY A 174 -16.95 -2.45 9.39
C GLY A 174 -15.61 -1.73 9.56
N ALA A 175 -14.52 -2.25 8.99
CA ALA A 175 -13.18 -1.75 9.20
C ALA A 175 -13.01 -0.29 8.77
N LYS A 176 -12.37 0.50 9.64
CA LYS A 176 -12.01 1.90 9.37
C LYS A 176 -10.74 1.97 8.52
N ASN A 177 -10.93 1.99 7.21
CA ASN A 177 -9.87 2.09 6.22
C ASN A 177 -9.50 3.55 5.90
N GLY A 178 -8.33 3.75 5.28
CA GLY A 178 -7.87 5.06 4.81
C GLY A 178 -6.77 5.69 5.64
N GLY A 179 -5.99 4.88 6.36
CA GLY A 179 -4.75 5.33 6.99
C GLY A 179 -3.73 5.82 5.96
N LEU A 180 -2.97 6.83 6.37
CA LEU A 180 -1.75 7.28 5.70
C LEU A 180 -0.55 6.53 6.29
N TRP A 181 0.47 6.35 5.47
CA TRP A 181 1.65 5.57 5.83
C TRP A 181 2.91 6.37 5.64
N GLU A 182 3.83 6.23 6.59
CA GLU A 182 5.13 6.89 6.57
C GLU A 182 6.23 5.88 6.90
N TYR A 183 7.42 6.06 6.33
CA TYR A 183 8.61 5.30 6.65
C TYR A 183 9.68 6.22 7.24
N TYR A 184 10.48 5.69 8.15
CA TYR A 184 11.58 6.42 8.75
C TYR A 184 12.86 6.29 7.91
N MET A 185 13.56 7.39 7.67
CA MET A 185 14.88 7.43 7.02
C MET A 185 15.91 8.02 7.97
N ASP A 186 17.10 7.41 8.01
CA ASP A 186 18.22 7.75 8.90
C ASP A 186 19.59 7.61 8.22
N ASP A 187 19.66 7.12 6.99
CA ASP A 187 20.91 6.81 6.29
C ASP A 187 21.37 7.89 5.31
N HIS A 188 20.73 9.07 5.35
CA HIS A 188 21.09 10.25 4.55
C HIS A 188 21.20 10.00 3.04
N VAL A 189 20.53 8.96 2.55
CA VAL A 189 20.51 8.60 1.14
C VAL A 189 19.81 9.71 0.33
N ASP A 190 20.41 10.07 -0.79
CA ASP A 190 19.95 11.13 -1.71
C ASP A 190 19.82 12.53 -1.07
N GLY A 191 20.57 12.79 0.01
CA GLY A 191 20.50 14.05 0.74
C GLY A 191 19.20 14.25 1.51
N LYS A 192 18.39 13.19 1.69
CA LYS A 192 17.20 13.24 2.55
C LYS A 192 17.66 13.35 4.01
N ALA A 193 17.11 14.32 4.74
CA ALA A 193 17.34 14.46 6.17
C ALA A 193 16.77 13.25 6.94
N THR A 194 17.26 13.06 8.16
CA THR A 194 16.69 12.05 9.06
C THR A 194 15.25 12.42 9.42
N GLY A 195 14.30 11.51 9.26
CA GLY A 195 12.89 11.80 9.55
C GLY A 195 11.88 10.82 8.95
N TRP A 196 10.60 11.13 9.18
CA TRP A 196 9.47 10.39 8.62
C TRP A 196 9.09 10.93 7.24
N TYR A 197 8.95 10.02 6.28
CA TYR A 197 8.61 10.31 4.90
C TYR A 197 7.31 9.62 4.53
N ALA A 198 6.42 10.36 3.87
CA ALA A 198 5.17 9.81 3.38
C ALA A 198 5.41 8.76 2.30
N TYR A 199 4.59 7.70 2.32
CA TYR A 199 4.50 6.75 1.22
C TYR A 199 3.90 7.44 -0.01
N THR A 200 4.20 6.90 -1.19
CA THR A 200 3.45 7.22 -2.40
C THR A 200 2.00 6.73 -2.27
N ASP A 201 1.09 7.24 -3.11
CA ASP A 201 -0.31 6.77 -3.12
C ASP A 201 -0.41 5.25 -3.33
N GLU A 202 0.45 4.70 -4.20
CA GLU A 202 0.55 3.25 -4.41
C GLU A 202 0.99 2.53 -3.13
N GLY A 203 2.05 3.00 -2.49
CA GLY A 203 2.54 2.42 -1.24
C GLY A 203 1.52 2.50 -0.11
N VAL A 204 0.79 3.63 0.00
CA VAL A 204 -0.32 3.80 0.96
C VAL A 204 -1.39 2.76 0.70
N ASN A 205 -1.87 2.64 -0.55
CA ASN A 205 -2.92 1.69 -0.90
C ASN A 205 -2.51 0.24 -0.60
N GLN A 206 -1.27 -0.12 -0.95
CA GLN A 206 -0.72 -1.45 -0.71
C GLN A 206 -0.62 -1.77 0.78
N THR A 207 -0.06 -0.86 1.57
CA THR A 207 0.20 -1.11 3.00
C THR A 207 -1.09 -1.03 3.82
N GLU A 208 -2.00 -0.13 3.46
CA GLU A 208 -3.31 -0.03 4.10
C GLU A 208 -4.16 -1.28 3.87
N MET A 209 -4.10 -1.87 2.67
CA MET A 209 -4.75 -3.14 2.36
C MET A 209 -4.21 -4.27 3.25
N LEU A 210 -2.88 -4.36 3.41
CA LEU A 210 -2.26 -5.35 4.30
C LEU A 210 -2.68 -5.15 5.75
N TRP A 211 -2.67 -3.91 6.23
CA TRP A 211 -3.08 -3.56 7.58
C TRP A 211 -4.53 -3.91 7.87
N SER A 212 -5.45 -3.52 6.98
CA SER A 212 -6.88 -3.82 7.08
C SER A 212 -7.12 -5.33 7.20
N THR A 213 -6.42 -6.11 6.37
CA THR A 213 -6.46 -7.58 6.45
C THR A 213 -5.94 -8.08 7.79
N PHE A 214 -4.77 -7.61 8.21
CA PHE A 214 -4.10 -8.08 9.41
C PHE A 214 -4.95 -7.91 10.68
N GLN A 215 -5.74 -6.84 10.80
CA GLN A 215 -6.60 -6.61 11.96
C GLN A 215 -7.50 -7.82 12.28
N SER A 216 -8.06 -8.45 11.24
CA SER A 216 -8.90 -9.65 11.37
C SER A 216 -8.15 -10.98 11.20
N ASN A 217 -6.88 -10.92 10.80
CA ASN A 217 -6.10 -12.09 10.37
C ASN A 217 -4.69 -12.02 10.97
N GLN A 218 -4.59 -12.11 12.30
CA GLN A 218 -3.33 -11.86 13.04
C GLN A 218 -2.18 -12.80 12.66
N ALA A 219 -2.49 -14.01 12.15
CA ALA A 219 -1.49 -14.93 11.62
C ALA A 219 -0.75 -14.39 10.37
N TYR A 220 -1.35 -13.42 9.66
CA TYR A 220 -0.79 -12.75 8.49
C TYR A 220 -0.05 -11.45 8.87
N ASN A 221 0.64 -11.46 10.00
CA ASN A 221 1.43 -10.32 10.49
C ASN A 221 2.64 -9.97 9.61
N ARG A 222 3.15 -10.93 8.81
CA ARG A 222 4.23 -10.71 7.85
C ARG A 222 3.77 -11.03 6.45
N ARG A 223 3.92 -10.07 5.54
CA ARG A 223 3.44 -10.14 4.15
C ARG A 223 4.50 -9.63 3.20
N ILE A 224 4.48 -10.11 1.96
CA ILE A 224 5.37 -9.60 0.92
C ILE A 224 4.56 -8.78 -0.06
N VAL A 225 5.04 -7.57 -0.32
CA VAL A 225 4.42 -6.64 -1.25
C VAL A 225 5.38 -6.30 -2.38
N ALA A 226 4.94 -6.50 -3.63
CA ALA A 226 5.63 -6.00 -4.80
C ALA A 226 5.37 -4.50 -4.95
N SER A 227 6.44 -3.72 -5.14
CA SER A 227 6.38 -2.28 -5.35
C SER A 227 7.36 -1.90 -6.46
N GLY A 228 6.84 -1.71 -7.67
CA GLY A 228 7.65 -1.51 -8.87
C GLY A 228 8.67 -2.63 -9.12
N TYR A 229 9.96 -2.30 -9.06
CA TYR A 229 11.07 -3.25 -9.22
C TYR A 229 11.44 -3.99 -7.93
N PHE A 230 10.88 -3.60 -6.80
CA PHE A 230 11.26 -4.09 -5.48
C PHE A 230 10.18 -4.99 -4.89
N SER A 231 10.61 -5.77 -3.90
CA SER A 231 9.69 -6.48 -3.01
C SER A 231 10.08 -6.18 -1.58
N TYR A 232 9.09 -5.86 -0.78
CA TYR A 232 9.27 -5.56 0.63
C TYR A 232 8.57 -6.64 1.45
N MET A 233 9.26 -7.18 2.45
CA MET A 233 8.64 -7.91 3.54
C MET A 233 8.15 -6.87 4.55
N VAL A 234 6.84 -6.75 4.71
CA VAL A 234 6.20 -5.86 5.68
C VAL A 234 5.84 -6.69 6.91
N ASP A 235 6.35 -6.28 8.06
CA ASP A 235 5.98 -6.80 9.37
C ASP A 235 5.05 -5.80 10.05
N LEU A 236 3.76 -6.16 10.09
CA LEU A 236 2.67 -5.32 10.60
C LEU A 236 2.56 -5.37 12.13
N GLN A 237 3.25 -6.32 12.77
CA GLN A 237 3.32 -6.41 14.22
C GLN A 237 4.45 -5.54 14.75
N ASN A 238 5.64 -5.65 14.14
CA ASN A 238 6.81 -4.86 14.51
C ASN A 238 6.86 -3.50 13.81
N MET A 239 5.96 -3.26 12.87
CA MET A 239 5.87 -2.03 12.09
C MET A 239 7.19 -1.72 11.39
N THR A 240 7.67 -2.69 10.62
CA THR A 240 8.87 -2.54 9.78
C THR A 240 8.59 -2.97 8.34
N GLN A 241 9.39 -2.46 7.41
CA GLN A 241 9.49 -2.97 6.05
C GLN A 241 10.94 -3.29 5.73
N MET A 242 11.20 -4.44 5.12
CA MET A 242 12.53 -4.86 4.70
C MET A 242 12.54 -5.09 3.20
N ASN A 243 13.46 -4.44 2.50
CA ASN A 243 13.71 -4.75 1.09
C ASN A 243 14.32 -6.16 0.97
N ILE A 244 13.65 -7.06 0.27
CA ILE A 244 14.05 -8.49 0.22
C ILE A 244 15.38 -8.69 -0.52
N SER A 245 15.74 -7.80 -1.44
CA SER A 245 16.98 -7.92 -2.22
C SER A 245 18.19 -7.36 -1.48
N SER A 246 18.03 -6.27 -0.73
CA SER A 246 19.14 -5.59 -0.04
C SER A 246 19.20 -5.84 1.46
N ASN A 247 18.17 -6.45 2.04
CA ASN A 247 17.96 -6.60 3.49
C ASN A 247 17.95 -5.29 4.27
N LYS A 248 17.84 -4.13 3.58
CA LYS A 248 17.65 -2.85 4.26
C LYS A 248 16.26 -2.80 4.87
N THR A 249 16.21 -2.52 6.16
CA THR A 249 14.97 -2.42 6.94
C THR A 249 14.69 -0.99 7.34
N ARG A 250 13.42 -0.57 7.28
CA ARG A 250 12.93 0.72 7.75
C ARG A 250 11.77 0.52 8.71
N HIS A 251 11.65 1.41 9.68
CA HIS A 251 10.43 1.53 10.49
C HIS A 251 9.32 2.17 9.68
N ILE A 252 8.09 1.75 9.94
CA ILE A 252 6.89 2.27 9.28
C ILE A 252 5.87 2.66 10.34
N ARG A 253 4.97 3.58 10.01
CA ARG A 253 3.86 3.95 10.88
C ARG A 253 2.60 4.25 10.11
N ARG A 254 1.47 4.06 10.76
CA ARG A 254 0.13 4.36 10.26
C ARG A 254 -0.49 5.53 11.01
N THR A 255 -0.90 6.55 10.27
CA THR A 255 -1.64 7.68 10.80
C THR A 255 -3.07 7.65 10.26
N PHE A 256 -4.07 7.79 11.13
CA PHE A 256 -5.47 7.84 10.75
C PHE A 256 -6.15 9.03 11.43
N ASN A 257 -6.78 9.90 10.63
CA ASN A 257 -7.34 11.18 11.09
C ASN A 257 -6.35 12.03 11.92
N GLY A 258 -5.09 12.07 11.49
CA GLY A 258 -4.03 12.82 12.17
C GLY A 258 -3.47 12.18 13.44
N ILE A 259 -3.96 10.99 13.83
CA ILE A 259 -3.51 10.26 15.03
C ILE A 259 -2.65 9.09 14.59
N ILE A 260 -1.48 8.91 15.21
CA ILE A 260 -0.66 7.71 15.03
C ILE A 260 -1.41 6.53 15.65
N THR A 261 -1.82 5.59 14.81
CA THR A 261 -2.60 4.39 15.21
C THR A 261 -1.77 3.13 15.26
N ALA A 262 -0.60 3.13 14.60
CA ALA A 262 0.38 2.06 14.69
C ALA A 262 1.77 2.62 14.39
N SER A 263 2.78 2.21 15.16
CA SER A 263 4.17 2.61 14.97
C SER A 263 5.08 1.55 15.58
N ALA A 264 6.32 1.48 15.10
CA ALA A 264 7.36 0.70 15.75
C ALA A 264 7.55 1.20 17.20
N ALA A 265 7.94 0.29 18.10
CA ALA A 265 8.19 0.63 19.50
C ALA A 265 9.30 1.69 19.61
N ALA A 266 9.19 2.62 20.56
CA ALA A 266 10.18 3.69 20.71
C ALA A 266 11.63 3.16 20.88
N GLN A 267 11.80 2.02 21.55
CA GLN A 267 13.09 1.35 21.74
C GLN A 267 13.67 0.75 20.45
N SER A 268 12.84 0.55 19.43
CA SER A 268 13.26 0.03 18.14
C SER A 268 13.65 1.12 17.15
N LEU A 269 13.37 2.39 17.44
CA LEU A 269 13.82 3.50 16.61
C LEU A 269 15.34 3.71 16.80
N PRO A 270 16.10 4.03 15.74
CA PRO A 270 17.51 4.39 15.86
C PRO A 270 17.67 5.52 16.88
N ILE A 271 18.48 5.29 17.92
CA ILE A 271 18.79 6.33 18.90
C ILE A 271 19.72 7.34 18.24
N GLU A 272 19.36 8.61 18.29
CA GLU A 272 20.23 9.71 17.88
C GLU A 272 21.49 9.68 18.76
N THR A 273 22.59 9.14 18.24
CA THR A 273 23.90 9.41 18.83
C THR A 273 24.25 10.85 18.46
N VAL A 274 23.83 11.80 19.29
CA VAL A 274 24.40 13.14 19.28
C VAL A 274 25.90 12.95 19.47
N ALA A 275 26.68 13.24 18.43
CA ALA A 275 28.13 13.22 18.55
C ALA A 275 28.51 14.15 19.72
N PRO A 276 29.35 13.71 20.67
CA PRO A 276 29.83 14.62 21.69
C PRO A 276 30.47 15.84 20.99
N PRO A 277 30.29 17.06 21.54
CA PRO A 277 30.89 18.24 20.96
C PRO A 277 32.38 17.97 20.78
N ALA A 278 32.89 18.25 19.58
CA ALA A 278 34.31 18.12 19.29
C ALA A 278 35.06 18.88 20.39
N ASP A 279 35.91 18.16 21.12
CA ASP A 279 36.80 18.75 22.11
C ASP A 279 37.49 19.94 21.43
N ALA A 280 37.28 21.13 22.00
CA ALA A 280 38.08 22.28 21.63
C ALA A 280 39.51 21.90 21.96
N GLU A 281 40.34 21.68 20.94
CA GLU A 281 41.78 21.58 21.10
C GLU A 281 42.22 22.88 21.78
N ASP A 282 42.56 22.77 23.08
CA ASP A 282 43.31 23.77 23.81
C ASP A 282 44.67 23.89 23.09
N ASP A 283 44.81 24.97 22.33
CA ASP A 283 46.05 25.43 21.72
C ASP A 283 46.99 25.90 22.87
N GLU A 284 47.52 24.97 23.67
CA GLU A 284 48.64 25.23 24.57
C GLU A 284 49.89 25.48 23.72
N ARG A 285 50.13 26.75 23.40
CA ARG A 285 51.45 27.22 22.94
C ARG A 285 52.41 27.26 24.12
N ASP A 286 53.04 26.13 24.38
CA ASP A 286 54.34 26.11 25.05
C ASP A 286 55.43 26.39 24.00
N SER A 287 56.02 27.58 24.06
CA SER A 287 57.30 27.87 23.42
C SER A 287 58.15 28.69 24.38
N ASP A 288 58.76 28.00 25.35
CA ASP A 288 59.88 28.50 26.10
C ASP A 288 61.17 27.76 25.71
N ASN A 289 62.17 28.59 25.38
CA ASN A 289 63.58 28.43 25.73
C ASN A 289 64.49 27.62 24.77
N GLU A 290 65.17 28.36 23.88
CA GLU A 290 66.59 28.13 23.59
C GLU A 290 67.37 29.40 23.93
N GLY A 291 68.02 29.38 25.10
CA GLY A 291 69.21 30.17 25.34
C GLY A 291 70.42 29.30 25.02
N ASP A 292 71.38 29.85 24.28
CA ASP A 292 72.78 29.48 24.46
C ASP A 292 73.71 30.65 24.15
N GLU A 293 74.71 30.79 25.01
CA GLU A 293 75.69 31.88 25.10
C GLU A 293 76.79 31.78 24.03
N ALA A 294 77.27 32.94 23.54
CA ALA A 294 78.69 33.29 23.36
C ALA A 294 78.86 34.75 22.91
#